data_AF-A0A849DK86-F1
#
_entry.id   AF-A0A849DK86-F1
#
_cell.length_a   1.000
_cell.length_b   1.000
_cell.length_c   1.000
_cell.angle_alpha   90.00
_cell.angle_beta   90.00
_cell.angle_gamma   90.00
#
_symmetry.space_group_name_H-M   'P 1'
#
loop_
_entity.id
_entity.type
_entity.pdbx_description
1 polymer ?
#
loop_
_entity_poly.entity_id
_entity_poly.type
_entity_poly.pdbx_seq_one_letter_code
_entity_poly.pdbx_strand_id
1 'polypeptide(L)'
;MATEIRADPIELVKLAQVTLAGADGTTDAFLAAQPNLCPPRKAFGNTSSSANAFGEVEAAAADVETAAFWLATTLEGDVDRLYQVAVNYEQADAAVADSLSKTTSP
;
A
#
# COMPACT_ATOMS: atom_id res chain seq x y z
N MET A 1 27.83 -15.05 -21.94
CA MET A 1 27.50 -14.05 -20.91
C MET A 1 25.99 -14.03 -20.80
N ALA A 2 25.42 -14.29 -19.63
CA ALA A 2 23.98 -14.14 -19.45
C ALA A 2 23.65 -12.64 -19.60
N THR A 3 22.63 -12.32 -20.41
CA THR A 3 22.12 -10.95 -20.50
C THR A 3 21.67 -10.53 -19.12
N GLU A 4 22.30 -9.49 -18.57
CA GLU A 4 21.88 -8.95 -17.29
C GLU A 4 20.47 -8.37 -17.44
N ILE A 5 19.48 -8.99 -16.78
CA ILE A 5 18.12 -8.43 -16.70
C ILE A 5 18.10 -7.53 -15.47
N ARG A 6 18.40 -6.24 -15.66
CA ARG A 6 18.24 -5.19 -14.63
C ARG A 6 16.83 -4.62 -14.68
N ALA A 7 16.25 -4.38 -13.50
CA ALA A 7 15.05 -3.54 -13.40
C ALA A 7 15.46 -2.07 -13.57
N ASP A 8 14.68 -1.31 -14.34
CA ASP A 8 14.88 0.13 -14.50
C ASP A 8 14.43 0.86 -13.21
N PRO A 9 15.32 1.62 -12.54
CA PRO A 9 14.97 2.41 -11.35
C PRO A 9 13.78 3.34 -11.55
N ILE A 10 13.63 3.92 -12.74
CA ILE A 10 12.52 4.83 -13.07
C ILE A 10 11.20 4.07 -13.09
N GLU A 11 11.17 2.87 -13.66
CA GLU A 11 9.96 2.03 -13.68
C GLU A 11 9.60 1.52 -12.29
N LEU A 12 10.58 1.24 -11.43
CA LEU A 12 10.35 0.91 -10.02
C LEU A 12 9.74 2.09 -9.24
N VAL A 13 10.21 3.32 -9.48
CA VAL A 13 9.62 4.53 -8.88
C VAL A 13 8.20 4.77 -9.37
N LYS A 14 7.93 4.58 -10.67
CA LYS A 14 6.56 4.69 -11.21
C LYS A 14 5.63 3.66 -10.55
N LEU A 15 6.09 2.42 -10.39
CA LEU A 15 5.33 1.41 -9.68
C LEU A 15 5.06 1.82 -8.23
N ALA A 16 6.07 2.33 -7.51
CA ALA A 16 5.91 2.84 -6.15
C ALA A 16 4.85 3.95 -6.06
N GLN A 17 4.84 4.89 -7.01
CA GLN A 17 3.83 5.96 -7.07
C GLN A 17 2.42 5.42 -7.29
N VAL A 18 2.24 4.45 -8.19
CA VAL A 18 0.94 3.80 -8.42
C VAL A 18 0.48 3.04 -7.18
N THR A 19 1.39 2.32 -6.51
CA THR A 19 1.09 1.60 -5.27
C THR A 19 0.67 2.55 -4.16
N LEU A 20 1.38 3.67 -3.99
CA LEU A 20 1.04 4.70 -3.00
C LEU A 20 -0.34 5.30 -3.27
N ALA A 21 -0.61 5.68 -4.52
CA ALA A 21 -1.92 6.20 -4.91
C ALA A 21 -3.05 5.18 -4.66
N GLY A 22 -2.77 3.88 -4.82
CA GLY A 22 -3.68 2.80 -4.47
C GLY A 22 -3.94 2.70 -2.96
N ALA A 23 -2.91 2.89 -2.13
CA ALA A 23 -3.01 2.91 -0.68
C ALA A 23 -3.89 4.08 -0.21
N ASP A 24 -3.59 5.28 -0.69
CA ASP A 24 -4.35 6.50 -0.40
C ASP A 24 -5.81 6.35 -0.83
N GLY A 25 -6.04 5.91 -2.08
CA GLY A 25 -7.38 5.74 -2.63
C GLY A 25 -8.21 4.70 -1.88
N THR A 26 -7.59 3.64 -1.36
CA THR A 26 -8.27 2.63 -0.54
C THR A 26 -8.70 3.21 0.81
N THR A 27 -7.80 3.94 1.46
CA THR A 27 -8.07 4.61 2.75
C THR A 27 -9.18 5.65 2.60
N ASP A 28 -9.09 6.50 1.58
CA ASP A 28 -10.09 7.54 1.31
C ASP A 28 -11.47 6.94 1.00
N ALA A 29 -11.52 5.92 0.14
CA ALA A 29 -12.76 5.23 -0.19
C ALA A 29 -13.41 4.61 1.06
N PHE A 30 -12.60 4.03 1.95
CA PHE A 30 -13.10 3.47 3.20
C PHE A 30 -13.63 4.56 4.15
N LEU A 31 -12.87 5.64 4.38
CA LEU A 31 -13.31 6.76 5.21
C LEU A 31 -14.59 7.41 4.69
N ALA A 32 -14.74 7.52 3.37
CA ALA A 32 -15.97 8.02 2.75
C ALA A 32 -17.17 7.07 2.93
N ALA A 33 -16.93 5.76 2.95
CA ALA A 33 -17.97 4.75 3.15
C ALA A 33 -18.33 4.53 4.63
N GLN A 34 -17.42 4.79 5.57
CA GLN A 34 -17.55 4.49 7.00
C GLN A 34 -18.89 4.92 7.62
N PRO A 35 -19.41 6.15 7.37
CA PRO A 35 -20.69 6.58 7.95
C PRO A 35 -21.90 5.74 7.50
N ASN A 36 -21.77 4.99 6.41
CA ASN A 36 -22.83 4.19 5.81
C ASN A 36 -22.66 2.68 6.05
N LEU A 37 -21.59 2.23 6.72
CA LEU A 37 -21.33 0.81 6.96
C LEU A 37 -22.30 0.17 7.96
N CYS A 38 -22.75 0.94 8.96
CA CYS A 38 -23.66 0.47 10.00
C CYS A 38 -25.04 1.14 9.87
N PRO A 39 -26.13 0.38 9.74
CA PRO A 39 -27.46 0.91 9.95
C PRO A 39 -27.58 1.48 11.37
N PRO A 40 -28.35 2.55 11.58
CA PRO A 40 -28.52 3.11 12.92
C PRO A 40 -29.20 2.10 13.84
N ARG A 41 -28.84 2.06 15.13
CA ARG A 41 -29.38 1.11 16.12
C ARG A 41 -30.91 0.96 16.10
N LYS A 42 -31.63 2.06 15.86
CA LYS A 42 -33.10 2.07 15.75
C LYS A 42 -33.66 1.20 14.62
N ALA A 43 -32.87 0.93 13.57
CA ALA A 43 -33.25 0.10 12.43
C ALA A 43 -33.38 -1.39 12.79
N PHE A 44 -32.78 -1.81 13.91
CA PHE A 44 -32.83 -3.21 14.37
C PHE A 44 -34.09 -3.52 15.19
N GLY A 45 -34.88 -2.51 15.54
CA GLY A 45 -36.10 -2.67 16.33
C GLY A 45 -35.84 -2.79 17.84
N ASN A 46 -36.80 -3.38 18.55
CA ASN A 46 -36.82 -3.47 20.02
C ASN A 46 -37.06 -4.91 20.52
N THR A 47 -36.77 -5.91 19.69
CA THR A 47 -36.84 -7.32 20.09
C THR A 47 -35.74 -7.65 21.08
N SER A 48 -35.89 -8.76 21.80
CA SER A 48 -34.84 -9.29 22.69
C SER A 48 -33.52 -9.59 21.97
N SER A 49 -33.55 -9.82 20.65
CA SER A 49 -32.37 -10.08 19.82
C SER A 49 -31.74 -8.83 19.19
N SER A 50 -32.41 -7.67 19.27
CA SER A 50 -31.98 -6.46 18.53
C SER A 50 -30.60 -5.95 18.96
N ALA A 51 -30.26 -6.07 20.25
CA ALA A 51 -28.96 -5.65 20.76
C ALA A 51 -27.81 -6.52 20.22
N ASN A 52 -28.02 -7.85 20.18
CA ASN A 52 -27.01 -8.77 19.65
C ASN A 52 -26.84 -8.56 18.14
N ALA A 53 -27.94 -8.45 17.39
CA ALA A 53 -27.88 -8.21 15.95
C ALA A 53 -27.15 -6.90 15.60
N PHE A 54 -27.37 -5.83 16.38
CA PHE A 54 -26.63 -4.59 16.23
C PHE A 54 -25.14 -4.76 16.54
N GLY A 55 -24.81 -5.46 17.64
CA GLY A 55 -23.42 -5.73 18.02
C GLY A 55 -22.65 -6.54 16.98
N GLU A 56 -23.27 -7.53 16.33
CA GLU A 56 -22.65 -8.28 15.23
C GLU A 56 -22.35 -7.39 14.02
N VAL A 57 -23.23 -6.43 13.72
CA VAL A 57 -23.00 -5.48 12.61
C VAL A 57 -21.91 -4.47 12.96
N GLU A 58 -21.86 -3.98 14.20
CA GLU A 58 -20.76 -3.14 14.68
C GLU A 58 -19.41 -3.89 14.64
N ALA A 59 -19.38 -5.16 15.07
CA ALA A 59 -18.19 -6.00 15.00
C ALA A 59 -17.74 -6.19 13.55
N ALA A 60 -18.66 -6.50 12.64
CA ALA A 60 -18.35 -6.64 11.22
C ALA A 60 -17.78 -5.33 10.63
N ALA A 61 -18.33 -4.17 10.99
CA ALA A 61 -17.78 -2.89 10.53
C ALA A 61 -16.37 -2.60 11.06
N ALA A 62 -16.10 -2.94 12.33
CA ALA A 62 -14.77 -2.82 12.93
C ALA A 62 -13.74 -3.76 12.29
N ASP A 63 -14.16 -4.97 11.91
CA ASP A 63 -13.29 -5.91 11.19
C ASP A 63 -12.93 -5.38 9.80
N VAL A 64 -13.88 -4.76 9.09
CA VAL A 64 -13.60 -4.12 7.78
C VAL A 64 -12.64 -2.94 7.94
N GLU A 65 -12.82 -2.10 8.95
CA GLU A 65 -11.89 -0.99 9.25
C GLU A 65 -10.47 -1.50 9.50
N THR A 66 -10.35 -2.55 10.31
CA THR A 66 -9.07 -3.19 10.60
C THR A 66 -8.44 -3.74 9.32
N ALA A 67 -9.20 -4.44 8.49
CA ALA A 67 -8.71 -5.00 7.23
C ALA A 67 -8.26 -3.91 6.23
N ALA A 68 -9.01 -2.82 6.11
CA ALA A 68 -8.66 -1.69 5.26
C ALA A 68 -7.35 -1.03 5.71
N PHE A 69 -7.18 -0.84 7.03
CA PHE A 69 -5.94 -0.32 7.60
C PHE A 69 -4.74 -1.21 7.28
N TRP A 70 -4.85 -2.53 7.49
CA TRP A 70 -3.75 -3.47 7.19
C TRP A 70 -3.37 -3.48 5.71
N LEU A 71 -4.35 -3.38 4.81
CA LEU A 71 -4.10 -3.29 3.38
C LEU A 71 -3.32 -2.01 3.04
N ALA A 72 -3.76 -0.85 3.54
CA ALA A 72 -3.07 0.42 3.32
C ALA A 72 -1.62 0.37 3.85
N THR A 73 -1.41 -0.09 5.08
CA THR A 73 -0.07 -0.25 5.66
C THR A 73 0.82 -1.20 4.87
N THR A 74 0.25 -2.28 4.32
CA THR A 74 1.01 -3.22 3.47
C THR A 74 1.49 -2.54 2.20
N LEU A 75 0.60 -1.79 1.53
CA LEU A 75 0.94 -1.07 0.31
C LEU A 75 1.98 0.02 0.56
N GLU A 76 1.86 0.79 1.65
CA GLU A 76 2.89 1.76 2.07
C GLU A 76 4.24 1.09 2.32
N GLY A 77 4.27 -0.06 2.99
CA GLY A 77 5.50 -0.82 3.19
C GLY A 77 6.11 -1.36 1.89
N ASP A 78 5.29 -1.67 0.88
CA ASP A 78 5.77 -2.06 -0.44
C ASP A 78 6.35 -0.87 -1.23
N VAL A 79 5.79 0.33 -1.05
CA VAL A 79 6.33 1.58 -1.60
C VAL A 79 7.77 1.81 -1.10
N ASP A 80 7.99 1.68 0.20
CA ASP A 80 9.33 1.82 0.80
C ASP A 80 10.33 0.81 0.22
N ARG A 81 9.91 -0.45 0.07
CA ARG A 81 10.75 -1.50 -0.52
C ARG A 81 11.10 -1.18 -1.98
N LEU A 82 10.13 -0.72 -2.77
CA LEU A 82 10.33 -0.36 -4.17
C LEU A 82 11.32 0.81 -4.31
N TYR A 83 11.20 1.84 -3.47
CA TYR A 83 12.16 2.94 -3.44
C TYR A 83 13.56 2.47 -3.05
N GLN A 84 13.67 1.60 -2.04
CA GLN A 84 14.96 1.06 -1.62
C GLN A 84 15.63 0.27 -2.76
N VAL A 85 14.87 -0.55 -3.50
CA VAL A 85 15.38 -1.29 -4.65
C VAL A 85 15.82 -0.34 -5.77
N ALA A 86 15.04 0.70 -6.08
CA ALA A 86 15.41 1.70 -7.09
C ALA A 86 16.72 2.41 -6.74
N VAL A 87 16.89 2.85 -5.50
CA VAL A 87 18.12 3.48 -5.00
C VAL A 87 19.32 2.53 -5.11
N ASN A 88 19.14 1.25 -4.77
CA ASN A 88 20.23 0.26 -4.87
C ASN A 88 20.70 0.07 -6.32
N TYR A 89 19.79 0.07 -7.29
CA TYR A 89 20.16 -0.01 -8.71
C TYR A 89 20.87 1.26 -9.18
N GLU A 90 20.39 2.45 -8.80
CA GLU A 90 21.04 3.72 -9.15
C GLU A 90 22.47 3.81 -8.58
N GLN A 91 22.67 3.35 -7.34
CA GLN A 91 24.00 3.28 -6.73
C GLN A 91 24.91 2.28 -7.45
N ALA A 92 24.39 1.13 -7.85
CA ALA A 92 25.14 0.14 -8.61
C ALA A 92 25.55 0.68 -10.00
N ASP A 93 24.66 1.41 -10.67
CA ASP A 93 24.95 2.07 -11.96
C ASP A 93 26.03 3.15 -11.80
N ALA A 94 25.94 3.98 -10.76
CA ALA A 94 26.93 5.01 -10.47
C ALA A 94 28.32 4.41 -10.17
N ALA A 95 28.38 3.32 -9.41
CA ALA A 95 29.62 2.62 -9.11
C ALA A 95 30.28 2.02 -10.37
N VAL A 96 29.48 1.45 -11.28
CA VAL A 96 29.98 0.96 -12.57
C VAL A 96 30.52 2.12 -13.41
N ALA A 97 29.78 3.22 -13.53
CA ALA A 97 30.22 4.40 -14.29
C ALA A 97 31.54 4.99 -13.75
N ASP A 98 31.71 5.07 -12.43
CA ASP A 98 32.94 5.52 -11.77
C ASP A 98 34.11 4.56 -12.03
N SER A 99 33.87 3.24 -12.02
CA SER A 99 34.91 2.25 -12.35
C SER A 99 35.39 2.36 -13.81
N LEU A 100 34.48 2.65 -14.74
CA LEU A 100 34.79 2.84 -16.15
C LEU A 100 35.56 4.13 -16.38
N SER A 101 35.22 5.23 -15.71
CA SER A 101 35.92 6.51 -15.87
C SER A 101 37.38 6.44 -15.38
N LYS A 102 37.65 5.66 -14.33
CA LYS A 102 39.00 5.45 -13.75
C LYS A 102 39.90 4.57 -14.61
N THR A 103 39.34 3.66 -15.42
CA THR A 103 40.11 2.80 -16.33
C THR A 103 40.45 3.47 -17.66
N THR A 104 39.79 4.59 -17.98
CA THR A 104 40.02 5.36 -19.22
C THR A 104 40.89 6.61 -19.07
N SER A 105 41.37 6.94 -17.85
CA SER A 105 42.33 8.03 -17.65
C SER A 105 43.78 7.53 -17.87
N PRO A 106 44.55 8.09 -18.82
CA PRO A 106 45.94 7.71 -19.11
C PRO A 106 46.94 8.14 -18.02
#